data_AF-A0A8C3UYY1-F1
#
_entry.id   AF-A0A8C3UYY1-F1
#
_cell.length_a   1.000
_cell.length_b   1.000
_cell.length_c   1.000
_cell.angle_alpha   90.00
_cell.angle_beta   90.00
_cell.angle_gamma   90.00
#
_symmetry.space_group_name_H-M   'P 1'
#
loop_
_entity.id
_entity.type
_entity.pdbx_description
1 polymer ?
#
loop_
_entity_poly.entity_id
_entity_poly.type
_entity_poly.pdbx_seq_one_letter_code
_entity_poly.pdbx_strand_id
1 'polypeptide(L)' 'VLVCPLRPVERFRDLCPEEVADLFCTAQRVGNVVEKHFHGTSLTFSIQDGPEAGQTVKVST' A
#
# COMPACT_ATOMS: atom_id res chain seq x y z
N VAL A 1 7.33 -1.89 -6.09
CA VAL A 1 7.08 -0.46 -5.72
C VAL A 1 6.28 -0.41 -4.43
N LEU A 2 6.25 0.72 -3.73
CA LEU A 2 5.40 0.94 -2.55
C LEU A 2 4.34 2.01 -2.86
N VAL A 3 3.16 1.86 -2.26
CA VAL A 3 2.09 2.86 -2.27
C VAL A 3 1.75 3.14 -0.81
N CYS A 4 1.76 4.42 -0.42
CA CYS A 4 1.50 4.84 0.96
C CYS A 4 0.53 6.02 0.98
N PRO A 5 -0.27 6.16 2.06
CA PRO A 5 -1.11 7.34 2.25
C PRO A 5 -0.25 8.60 2.41
N LEU A 6 -0.78 9.75 2.02
CA LEU A 6 -0.12 11.04 2.22
C LEU A 6 -0.05 11.41 3.70
N ARG A 7 -1.12 11.16 4.45
CA ARG A 7 -1.16 11.35 5.89
C ARG A 7 -0.39 10.20 6.56
N PRO A 8 0.65 10.48 7.36
CA PRO A 8 1.36 9.44 8.07
C PRO A 8 0.44 8.77 9.11
N VAL A 9 0.24 7.46 8.97
CA VAL A 9 -0.44 6.61 9.95
C VAL A 9 0.33 5.32 10.16
N GLU A 10 0.27 4.79 11.37
CA GLU A 10 1.05 3.60 11.75
C GLU A 10 0.37 2.31 11.29
N ARG A 11 -0.96 2.24 11.44
CA ARG A 11 -1.75 1.03 11.20
C ARG A 11 -2.80 1.24 10.14
N PHE A 12 -3.15 0.17 9.43
CA PHE A 12 -4.20 0.20 8.41
C PHE A 12 -5.56 0.65 8.99
N ARG A 13 -5.85 0.27 10.23
CA ARG A 13 -7.08 0.67 10.96
C ARG A 13 -7.18 2.18 11.25
N ASP A 14 -6.07 2.92 11.12
CA ASP A 14 -6.01 4.35 11.43
C ASP A 14 -6.32 5.21 10.18
N LEU A 15 -6.52 4.58 9.03
CA LEU A 15 -7.00 5.20 7.79
C LEU A 15 -8.50 5.46 7.86
N CYS A 16 -8.94 6.60 7.31
CA CYS A 16 -10.35 6.82 7.07
C CYS A 16 -10.82 6.06 5.80
N PRO A 17 -12.13 5.82 5.63
CA PRO A 17 -12.64 5.07 4.47
C PRO A 17 -12.22 5.66 3.12
N GLU A 18 -12.14 6.98 3.01
CA GLU A 18 -11.72 7.70 1.81
C GLU A 18 -10.25 7.44 1.49
N GLU A 19 -9.38 7.40 2.50
CA GLU A 19 -7.96 7.07 2.33
C GLU A 19 -7.75 5.60 1.95
N VAL A 20 -8.54 4.67 2.52
CA VAL A 20 -8.50 3.26 2.11
C VAL A 20 -8.86 3.12 0.63
N ALA A 21 -9.95 3.78 0.21
CA ALA A 21 -10.38 3.76 -1.18
C ALA A 21 -9.29 4.34 -2.11
N ASP A 22 -8.74 5.51 -1.77
CA ASP A 22 -7.69 6.16 -2.56
C ASP A 22 -6.41 5.32 -2.65
N LEU A 23 -5.99 4.71 -1.54
CA LEU A 23 -4.81 3.85 -1.48
C LEU A 23 -4.91 2.68 -2.46
N PHE A 24 -6.05 1.97 -2.48
CA PHE A 24 -6.25 0.82 -3.36
C PHE A 24 -6.56 1.21 -4.81
N CYS A 25 -7.25 2.33 -5.06
CA CYS A 25 -7.38 2.88 -6.41
C CYS A 25 -6.02 3.23 -7.00
N THR A 26 -5.14 3.84 -6.20
CA THR A 26 -3.77 4.13 -6.60
C THR A 26 -2.96 2.85 -6.83
N ALA A 27 -3.06 1.87 -5.92
CA ALA A 27 -2.40 0.58 -6.07
C ALA A 27 -2.82 -0.17 -7.34
N GLN A 28 -4.10 -0.12 -7.71
CA GLN A 28 -4.61 -0.70 -8.97
C GLN A 28 -4.00 -0.02 -10.21
N ARG A 29 -3.97 1.32 -10.23
CA ARG A 29 -3.37 2.08 -11.35
C ARG A 29 -1.88 1.78 -11.50
N VAL A 30 -1.15 1.78 -10.39
CA VAL A 30 0.28 1.44 -10.35
C VAL A 30 0.49 0.00 -10.79
N GLY A 31 -0.33 -0.93 -10.31
CA GLY A 31 -0.28 -2.34 -10.70
C GLY A 31 -0.37 -2.53 -12.21
N ASN A 32 -1.38 -1.93 -12.86
CA ASN A 32 -1.54 -2.00 -14.32
C ASN A 32 -0.29 -1.51 -15.08
N VAL A 33 0.33 -0.43 -14.61
CA VAL A 33 1.56 0.11 -15.22
C VAL A 33 2.74 -0.83 -15.01
N VAL A 34 2.92 -1.35 -13.79
CA VAL A 34 3.99 -2.30 -13.46
C VAL A 34 3.86 -3.58 -14.27
N GLU A 35 2.68 -4.19 -14.30
CA GLU A 35 2.44 -5.43 -15.04
C GLU A 35 2.75 -5.24 -16.54
N LYS A 36 2.25 -4.16 -17.15
CA LYS A 36 2.55 -3.84 -18.55
C LYS A 36 4.04 -3.61 -18.80
N HIS A 37 4.72 -2.85 -17.92
CA HIS A 37 6.13 -2.51 -18.09
C HIS A 37 7.03 -3.74 -18.02
N PHE A 38 6.73 -4.67 -17.10
CA PHE A 38 7.51 -5.88 -16.90
C PHE A 38 7.01 -7.08 -17.71
N HIS A 39 6.00 -6.91 -18.58
CA HIS A 39 5.34 -7.99 -19.32
C HIS A 39 4.85 -9.12 -18.39
N GLY A 40 4.40 -8.76 -17.19
CA GLY A 40 3.82 -9.69 -16.23
C GLY A 40 2.38 -10.06 -16.56
N THR A 41 1.85 -11.06 -15.85
CA THR A 41 0.45 -11.49 -15.97
C THR A 41 -0.25 -11.57 -14.61
N SER A 42 0.46 -11.23 -13.54
CA SER A 42 -0.01 -11.36 -12.16
C SER A 42 0.76 -10.42 -11.26
N LEU A 43 0.10 -9.99 -10.19
CA LEU A 43 0.67 -9.15 -9.15
C LEU A 43 0.28 -9.70 -7.78
N THR A 44 1.16 -9.52 -6.80
CA THR A 44 0.87 -9.75 -5.39
C THR A 44 0.83 -8.41 -4.68
N PHE A 45 -0.28 -8.12 -4.01
CA PHE A 45 -0.40 -7.01 -3.08
C PHE A 45 -0.26 -7.55 -1.66
N SER A 46 0.53 -6.88 -0.83
CA SER A 46 0.76 -7.29 0.56
C SER A 46 0.88 -6.07 1.45
N ILE A 47 0.32 -6.16 2.66
CA ILE A 47 0.42 -5.15 3.70
C ILE A 47 0.97 -5.85 4.95
N GLN A 48 2.04 -5.31 5.51
CA GLN A 48 2.60 -5.74 6.78
C GLN A 48 2.09 -4.79 7.86
N ASP A 49 0.90 -5.07 8.39
CA ASP A 49 0.22 -4.21 9.37
C ASP A 49 0.54 -4.64 10.81
N GLY A 50 1.58 -4.06 11.39
CA GLY A 50 2.06 -4.30 12.75
C GLY A 50 3.37 -5.11 12.83
N PRO A 51 4.05 -5.10 14.00
CA PRO A 51 5.36 -5.73 14.17
C PRO A 51 5.39 -7.23 13.85
N GLU A 52 4.38 -7.98 14.29
CA GLU A 52 4.28 -9.43 14.07
C GLU A 52 4.04 -9.80 12.60
N ALA A 53 3.52 -8.84 11.80
CA ALA A 53 3.38 -8.99 10.36
C ALA A 53 4.67 -8.63 9.60
N GLY A 54 5.75 -8.22 10.31
CA GLY A 54 7.04 -7.83 9.73
C GLY A 54 7.22 -6.33 9.49
N GLN A 55 6.32 -5.46 9.96
CA GLN A 55 6.40 -4.01 9.71
C GLN A 55 7.71 -3.39 10.24
N THR A 56 8.52 -2.83 9.35
CA THR A 56 9.83 -2.23 9.69
C THR A 56 9.84 -0.71 9.74
N VAL A 57 8.93 -0.05 9.02
CA VAL A 57 8.83 1.43 8.96
C VAL A 57 7.68 1.91 9.83
N LYS A 58 7.96 2.91 10.67
CA LYS A 58 7.03 3.50 11.63
C LYS A 58 6.91 5.00 11.42
N VAL A 59 5.77 5.58 11.77
CA VAL A 59 5.60 7.03 11.85
C VAL A 59 6.51 7.53 12.96
N SER A 60 7.41 8.45 12.62
CA SER A 60 8.26 9.09 13.62
C SER A 60 7.39 10.01 14.47
N THR A 61 7.32 9.71 15.78
CA THR A 61 6.76 10.59 16.82
C THR A 61 7.62 11.83 17.02
#